data_AF-A0A9N8EQG7-F1
#
_entry.id   AF-A0A9N8EQG7-F1
#
_cell.length_a   1.000
_cell.length_b   1.000
_cell.length_c   1.000
_cell.angle_alpha   90.00
_cell.angle_beta   90.00
_cell.angle_gamma   90.00
#
_symmetry.space_group_name_H-M   'P 1'
#
loop_
_entity.id
_entity.type
_entity.pdbx_description
1 polymer ?
#
loop_
_entity_poly.entity_id
_entity_poly.type
_entity_poly.pdbx_seq_one_letter_code
_entity_poly.pdbx_strand_id
1 'polypeptide(L)'
;MASFLLRNHQRFYFSHEFVYCPLKDILRLLNKEAITVDAKLSSDGSLFFENQAFHYLCRSTDLESLSVRQFYEGYFAWDMTKAKKKRKRNGEKTFWRFENTDHFIHPSSKQLKKKKGTYGLPSQCAVKSDKNKLIKVTQWDFPDTSLFRANMLTCPQDQISIKMEQYCQSALSLLMPFRSQSDFVPIGYSGRKPYTNKLREVYNDDETKRQQDDMPTVFTDENIRFLQNLQ
;
A
#
# COMPACT_ATOMS: atom_id res chain seq x y z
N MET A 1 30.33 -10.11 -2.11
CA MET A 1 30.50 -9.39 -0.82
C MET A 1 29.72 -10.03 0.33
N ALA A 2 28.43 -10.34 0.17
CA ALA A 2 27.62 -10.99 1.22
C ALA A 2 28.19 -12.34 1.74
N SER A 3 28.81 -13.16 0.87
CA SER A 3 29.44 -14.43 1.28
C SER A 3 30.71 -14.26 2.12
N PHE A 4 31.42 -13.14 1.98
CA PHE A 4 32.60 -12.82 2.79
C PHE A 4 32.22 -12.40 4.21
N LEU A 5 31.07 -11.73 4.37
CA LEU A 5 30.56 -11.26 5.66
C LEU A 5 29.96 -12.38 6.51
N LEU A 6 29.38 -13.41 5.89
CA LEU A 6 28.83 -14.58 6.60
C LEU A 6 29.91 -15.46 7.25
N ARG A 7 31.15 -15.43 6.74
CA ARG A 7 32.25 -16.30 7.22
C ARG A 7 32.98 -15.74 8.45
N ASN A 8 32.87 -14.44 8.73
CA ASN A 8 33.70 -13.76 9.73
C ASN A 8 32.99 -13.46 11.06
N HIS A 9 31.88 -14.13 11.39
CA HIS A 9 31.12 -13.96 12.64
C HIS A 9 30.73 -12.50 13.01
N GLN A 10 30.93 -11.53 12.11
CA GLN A 10 30.38 -10.20 12.25
C GLN A 10 28.89 -10.31 11.97
N ARG A 11 28.13 -10.50 13.05
CA ARG A 11 26.67 -10.36 13.05
C ARG A 11 26.37 -8.92 12.63
N PHE A 12 26.20 -8.70 11.33
CA PHE A 12 25.34 -7.62 10.87
C PHE A 12 23.93 -7.99 11.35
N TYR A 13 23.60 -7.57 12.56
CA TYR A 13 22.22 -7.43 12.96
C TYR A 13 21.63 -6.42 11.99
N PHE A 14 20.84 -6.88 11.03
CA PHE A 14 19.87 -6.00 10.40
C PHE A 14 18.99 -5.49 11.54
N SER A 15 19.26 -4.29 12.03
CA SER A 15 18.52 -3.66 13.14
C SER A 15 17.08 -3.30 12.76
N HIS A 16 16.71 -3.55 11.50
CA HIS A 16 15.43 -3.19 10.91
C HIS A 16 14.62 -4.46 10.63
N GLU A 17 13.40 -4.49 11.15
CA GLU A 17 12.40 -5.49 10.77
C GLU A 17 11.85 -5.10 9.39
N PHE A 18 11.62 -6.06 8.51
CA PHE A 18 11.08 -5.80 7.18
C PHE A 18 9.64 -6.29 7.07
N VAL A 19 8.84 -5.59 6.26
CA VAL A 19 7.46 -5.97 5.94
C VAL A 19 7.27 -5.99 4.43
N TYR A 20 6.63 -7.04 3.90
CA TYR A 20 6.34 -7.13 2.48
C TYR A 20 5.13 -6.27 2.12
N CYS A 21 5.21 -5.54 1.00
CA CYS A 21 4.10 -4.78 0.45
C CYS A 21 3.40 -5.56 -0.66
N PRO A 22 2.08 -5.82 -0.54
CA PRO A 22 1.30 -6.45 -1.61
C PRO A 22 0.92 -5.46 -2.73
N LEU A 23 1.87 -4.64 -3.21
CA LEU A 23 1.60 -3.56 -4.17
C LEU A 23 0.95 -4.10 -5.44
N LYS A 24 1.49 -5.19 -6.00
CA LYS A 24 0.93 -5.84 -7.18
C LYS A 24 -0.53 -6.25 -7.02
N ASP A 25 -0.89 -6.82 -5.87
CA ASP A 25 -2.27 -7.24 -5.62
C ASP A 25 -3.20 -6.04 -5.41
N ILE A 26 -2.70 -4.96 -4.79
CA ILE A 26 -3.44 -3.69 -4.70
C ILE A 26 -3.75 -3.16 -6.10
N LEU A 27 -2.75 -3.09 -6.99
CA LEU A 27 -2.92 -2.63 -8.36
C LEU A 27 -3.92 -3.50 -9.15
N ARG A 28 -3.82 -4.82 -9.00
CA ARG A 28 -4.76 -5.76 -9.63
C ARG A 28 -6.19 -5.58 -9.12
N LEU A 29 -6.38 -5.41 -7.82
CA LEU A 29 -7.69 -5.13 -7.23
C LEU A 29 -8.29 -3.82 -7.76
N LEU A 30 -7.48 -2.76 -7.88
CA LEU A 30 -7.92 -1.49 -8.46
C LEU A 30 -8.37 -1.66 -9.92
N ASN A 31 -7.63 -2.44 -10.70
CA ASN A 31 -7.93 -2.72 -12.11
C ASN A 31 -9.03 -3.78 -12.31
N LYS A 32 -9.62 -4.33 -11.24
CA LYS A 32 -10.59 -5.45 -11.27
C LYS A 32 -10.02 -6.72 -11.93
N GLU A 33 -8.72 -6.94 -11.78
CA GLU A 33 -8.03 -8.14 -12.23
C GLU A 33 -8.05 -9.24 -11.17
N ALA A 34 -7.81 -10.48 -11.60
CA ALA A 34 -7.70 -11.62 -10.68
C ALA A 34 -6.46 -11.50 -9.78
N ILE A 35 -6.65 -11.79 -8.49
CA ILE A 35 -5.58 -11.82 -7.47
C ILE A 35 -5.35 -13.22 -6.94
N THR A 36 -4.15 -13.43 -6.39
CA THR A 36 -3.82 -14.64 -5.63
C THR A 36 -4.26 -14.45 -4.18
N VAL A 37 -4.77 -15.51 -3.54
CA VAL A 37 -5.23 -15.45 -2.15
C VAL A 37 -4.68 -16.66 -1.41
N ASP A 38 -4.16 -16.42 -0.20
CA ASP A 38 -3.65 -17.49 0.64
C ASP A 38 -4.79 -18.12 1.43
N ALA A 39 -4.89 -19.45 1.40
CA ALA A 39 -5.78 -20.19 2.27
C ALA A 39 -5.06 -20.51 3.59
N LYS A 40 -5.55 -19.94 4.70
CA LYS A 40 -5.01 -20.15 6.04
C LYS A 40 -5.95 -20.99 6.89
N LEU A 41 -5.36 -21.91 7.66
CA LEU A 41 -6.07 -22.70 8.66
C LEU A 41 -6.00 -22.00 10.02
N SER A 42 -7.16 -21.71 10.58
CA SER A 42 -7.30 -21.17 11.93
C SER A 42 -7.09 -22.27 12.97
N SER A 43 -6.81 -21.88 14.22
CA SER A 43 -6.60 -22.81 15.35
C SER A 43 -7.84 -23.64 15.70
N ASP A 44 -9.02 -23.21 15.27
CA ASP A 44 -10.28 -23.94 15.39
C ASP A 44 -10.55 -24.90 14.21
N GLY A 45 -9.57 -25.06 13.31
CA GLY A 45 -9.69 -25.91 12.12
C GLY A 45 -10.47 -25.27 10.96
N SER A 46 -10.94 -24.02 11.12
CA SER A 46 -11.63 -23.32 10.03
C SER A 46 -10.64 -22.81 8.97
N LEU A 47 -10.99 -22.99 7.69
CA LEU A 47 -10.23 -22.43 6.57
C LEU A 47 -10.74 -21.02 6.27
N PHE A 48 -9.83 -20.05 6.15
CA PHE A 48 -10.15 -18.71 5.70
C PHE A 48 -9.14 -18.23 4.66
N PHE A 49 -9.59 -17.33 3.80
CA PHE A 49 -8.78 -16.74 2.76
C PHE A 49 -8.23 -15.38 3.22
N GLU A 50 -6.95 -15.12 2.95
CA GLU A 50 -6.29 -13.87 3.30
C GLU A 50 -5.53 -13.32 2.10
N ASN A 51 -5.73 -12.03 1.82
CA ASN A 51 -4.83 -11.25 0.99
C ASN A 51 -4.60 -9.91 1.70
N GLN A 52 -3.33 -9.57 1.90
CA GLN A 52 -2.92 -8.38 2.66
C GLN A 52 -3.39 -7.09 2.00
N ALA A 53 -3.54 -7.03 0.66
CA ALA A 53 -3.98 -5.84 -0.05
C ALA A 53 -5.31 -5.27 0.48
N PHE A 54 -6.22 -6.15 0.93
CA PHE A 54 -7.48 -5.72 1.53
C PHE A 54 -7.30 -4.99 2.87
N HIS A 55 -6.21 -5.21 3.61
CA HIS A 55 -5.94 -4.48 4.86
C HIS A 55 -5.81 -2.97 4.60
N TYR A 56 -5.17 -2.59 3.50
CA TYR A 56 -5.04 -1.19 3.11
C TYR A 56 -6.31 -0.63 2.45
N LEU A 57 -6.92 -1.39 1.53
CA LEU A 57 -8.10 -0.93 0.77
C LEU A 57 -9.38 -0.86 1.62
N CYS A 58 -9.46 -1.66 2.67
CA CYS A 58 -10.55 -1.67 3.65
C CYS A 58 -10.14 -1.02 4.98
N ARG A 59 -9.10 -0.16 4.98
CA ARG A 59 -8.67 0.53 6.21
C ARG A 59 -9.76 1.45 6.74
N SER A 60 -9.72 1.70 8.05
CA SER A 60 -10.66 2.64 8.68
C SER A 60 -10.47 4.06 8.15
N THR A 61 -11.53 4.86 8.15
CA THR A 61 -11.48 6.28 7.77
C THR A 61 -10.45 7.09 8.57
N ASP A 62 -10.18 6.70 9.83
CA ASP A 62 -9.14 7.32 10.66
C ASP A 62 -7.72 7.15 10.10
N LEU A 63 -7.51 6.16 9.23
CA LEU A 63 -6.23 5.84 8.60
C LEU A 63 -6.19 6.26 7.12
N GLU A 64 -7.17 7.06 6.67
CA GLU A 64 -7.34 7.38 5.25
C GLU A 64 -6.19 8.21 4.68
N SER A 65 -5.59 9.07 5.50
CA SER A 65 -4.46 9.91 5.14
C SER A 65 -3.13 9.17 4.96
N LEU A 66 -3.07 7.88 5.29
CA LEU A 66 -1.84 7.09 5.16
C LEU A 66 -1.69 6.55 3.75
N SER A 67 -0.47 6.63 3.23
CA SER A 67 -0.09 5.92 2.01
C SER A 67 0.09 4.42 2.25
N VAL A 68 0.16 3.63 1.18
CA VAL A 68 0.45 2.18 1.27
C VAL A 68 1.74 1.95 2.04
N ARG A 69 2.79 2.70 1.73
CA ARG A 69 4.08 2.61 2.43
C ARG A 69 3.91 2.82 3.94
N GLN A 70 3.33 3.96 4.33
CA GLN A 70 3.16 4.32 5.74
C GLN A 70 2.27 3.32 6.49
N PHE A 71 1.23 2.79 5.83
CA PHE A 71 0.34 1.81 6.43
C PHE A 71 1.07 0.52 6.78
N TYR A 72 1.81 -0.09 5.84
CA TYR A 72 2.48 -1.37 6.12
C TYR A 72 3.70 -1.21 7.04
N GLU A 73 4.41 -0.08 6.99
CA GLU A 73 5.51 0.22 7.92
C GLU A 73 4.98 0.42 9.35
N GLY A 74 3.84 1.10 9.51
CA GLY A 74 3.30 1.51 10.80
C GLY A 74 2.24 0.59 11.40
N TYR A 75 1.60 -0.29 10.64
CA TYR A 75 0.44 -1.08 11.07
C TYR A 75 0.53 -2.54 10.66
N PHE A 76 -0.20 -3.39 11.38
CA PHE A 76 -0.38 -4.80 11.03
C PHE A 76 -1.81 -5.25 11.33
N ALA A 77 -2.28 -6.27 10.61
CA ALA A 77 -3.59 -6.86 10.85
C ALA A 77 -3.59 -7.75 12.09
N TRP A 78 -4.64 -7.64 12.88
CA TRP A 78 -4.84 -8.41 14.11
C TRP A 78 -6.29 -8.88 14.24
N ASP A 79 -6.47 -10.06 14.85
CA ASP A 79 -7.79 -10.63 15.08
C ASP A 79 -8.50 -9.99 16.29
N MET A 80 -9.71 -9.47 16.06
CA MET A 80 -10.53 -8.80 17.08
C MET A 80 -10.92 -9.72 18.23
N THR A 81 -11.03 -11.03 18.02
CA THR A 81 -11.34 -11.99 19.10
C THR A 81 -10.20 -12.01 20.13
N LYS A 82 -8.95 -12.00 19.65
CA LYS A 82 -7.74 -11.91 20.48
C LYS A 82 -7.56 -10.51 21.06
N ALA A 83 -7.89 -9.46 20.30
CA ALA A 83 -7.84 -8.07 20.76
C ALA A 83 -8.70 -7.82 22.02
N LYS A 84 -9.97 -8.29 22.01
CA LYS A 84 -10.90 -8.15 23.15
C LYS A 84 -10.36 -8.80 24.42
N LYS A 85 -9.71 -9.97 24.30
CA LYS A 85 -9.10 -10.67 25.45
C LYS A 85 -7.89 -9.90 26.01
N LYS A 86 -7.12 -9.23 25.15
CA LYS A 86 -5.92 -8.49 25.55
C LYS A 86 -6.21 -7.09 26.12
N ARG A 87 -7.25 -6.38 25.62
CA ARG A 87 -7.75 -5.12 26.21
C ARG A 87 -8.07 -5.25 27.71
N LYS A 88 -8.53 -6.43 28.15
CA LYS A 88 -8.79 -6.71 29.56
C LYS A 88 -7.52 -6.87 30.42
N ARG A 89 -6.34 -7.04 29.80
CA ARG A 89 -5.08 -7.39 30.50
C ARG A 89 -4.03 -6.30 30.47
N ASN A 90 -3.83 -5.64 29.32
CA ASN A 90 -2.85 -4.57 29.15
C ASN A 90 -3.56 -3.40 28.48
N GLY A 91 -3.29 -2.17 28.96
CA GLY A 91 -3.98 -0.92 28.60
C GLY A 91 -4.12 -0.60 27.10
N GLU A 92 -4.68 0.59 26.84
CA GLU A 92 -5.28 1.09 25.60
C GLU A 92 -4.39 0.97 24.34
N LYS A 93 -4.31 -0.21 23.74
CA LYS A 93 -4.03 -0.29 22.31
C LYS A 93 -5.29 0.17 21.56
N THR A 94 -5.10 1.14 20.66
CA THR A 94 -6.14 1.52 19.70
C THR A 94 -6.23 0.46 18.61
N PHE A 95 -7.46 0.06 18.30
CA PHE A 95 -7.76 -0.93 17.27
C PHE A 95 -8.64 -0.25 16.23
N TRP A 96 -8.14 -0.14 15.01
CA TRP A 96 -8.88 0.45 13.90
C TRP A 96 -9.54 -0.66 13.11
N ARG A 97 -10.87 -0.71 13.16
CA ARG A 97 -11.58 -1.80 12.50
C ARG A 97 -11.51 -1.62 10.99
N PHE A 98 -11.30 -2.71 10.26
CA PHE A 98 -11.47 -2.66 8.81
C PHE A 98 -12.94 -2.42 8.47
N GLU A 99 -13.18 -1.77 7.34
CA GLU A 99 -14.49 -1.35 6.86
C GLU A 99 -14.72 -1.91 5.45
N ASN A 100 -15.90 -2.49 5.21
CA ASN A 100 -16.29 -2.82 3.83
C ASN A 100 -16.64 -1.50 3.14
N THR A 101 -16.08 -1.29 1.96
CA THR A 101 -16.36 -0.12 1.11
C THR A 101 -17.28 -0.51 -0.03
N ASP A 102 -17.74 0.47 -0.79
CA ASP A 102 -18.56 0.23 -2.00
C ASP A 102 -17.78 -0.55 -3.07
N HIS A 103 -16.44 -0.51 -3.00
CA HIS A 103 -15.55 -1.16 -3.97
C HIS A 103 -15.00 -2.49 -3.47
N PHE A 104 -14.76 -2.63 -2.16
CA PHE A 104 -14.02 -3.76 -1.60
C PHE A 104 -14.70 -4.31 -0.34
N ILE A 105 -14.93 -5.61 -0.33
CA ILE A 105 -15.39 -6.35 0.84
C ILE A 105 -14.18 -7.07 1.44
N HIS A 106 -13.90 -6.80 2.71
CA HIS A 106 -12.77 -7.41 3.38
C HIS A 106 -12.98 -8.94 3.54
N PRO A 107 -11.99 -9.80 3.22
CA PRO A 107 -12.14 -11.26 3.27
C PRO A 107 -12.51 -11.82 4.65
N SER A 108 -12.13 -11.10 5.71
CA SER A 108 -12.50 -11.47 7.08
C SER A 108 -13.95 -11.10 7.46
N SER A 109 -14.74 -10.57 6.52
CA SER A 109 -16.17 -10.29 6.71
C SER A 109 -16.99 -11.56 6.50
N LYS A 110 -17.74 -11.98 7.52
CA LYS A 110 -18.65 -13.13 7.40
C LYS A 110 -19.94 -12.70 6.71
N GLN A 111 -20.36 -13.44 5.69
CA GLN A 111 -21.67 -13.21 5.07
C GLN A 111 -22.79 -13.45 6.09
N LEU A 112 -23.72 -12.50 6.20
CA LEU A 112 -24.84 -12.61 7.12
C LEU A 112 -25.91 -13.52 6.52
N LYS A 113 -26.30 -14.56 7.26
CA LYS A 113 -27.35 -15.51 6.86
C LYS A 113 -28.70 -14.86 6.57
N LYS A 114 -28.94 -13.65 7.11
CA LYS A 114 -30.25 -12.97 7.08
C LYS A 114 -30.60 -12.32 5.73
N LYS A 115 -29.61 -11.96 4.89
CA LYS A 115 -29.82 -11.37 3.56
C LYS A 115 -28.66 -11.72 2.64
N LYS A 116 -28.96 -12.33 1.48
CA LYS A 116 -27.96 -12.68 0.45
C LYS A 116 -27.23 -11.40 0.01
N GLY A 117 -25.90 -11.41 0.07
CA GLY A 117 -25.06 -10.26 -0.30
C GLY A 117 -24.79 -9.25 0.82
N THR A 118 -25.40 -9.38 2.00
CA THR A 118 -25.03 -8.51 3.15
C THR A 118 -23.87 -9.13 3.93
N TYR A 119 -22.81 -8.36 4.13
CA TYR A 119 -21.62 -8.78 4.86
C TYR A 119 -21.62 -8.20 6.27
N GLY A 120 -21.23 -9.03 7.24
CA GLY A 120 -20.99 -8.60 8.60
C GLY A 120 -19.70 -7.78 8.70
N LEU A 121 -19.49 -7.18 9.86
CA LEU A 121 -18.28 -6.42 10.12
C LEU A 121 -17.04 -7.34 10.11
N PRO A 122 -15.90 -6.87 9.55
CA PRO A 122 -14.65 -7.62 9.56
C PRO A 122 -14.26 -8.11 10.97
N SER A 123 -13.77 -9.35 11.05
CA SER A 123 -13.17 -9.92 12.27
C SER A 123 -11.74 -9.46 12.52
N GLN A 124 -11.06 -8.87 11.54
CA GLN A 124 -9.73 -8.30 11.68
C GLN A 124 -9.77 -6.77 11.86
N CYS A 125 -8.67 -6.21 12.38
CA CYS A 125 -8.45 -4.79 12.57
C CYS A 125 -6.98 -4.43 12.33
N ALA A 126 -6.70 -3.19 12.02
CA ALA A 126 -5.35 -2.64 12.02
C ALA A 126 -4.94 -2.24 13.44
N VAL A 127 -3.68 -2.51 13.78
CA VAL A 127 -3.06 -2.11 15.04
C VAL A 127 -1.71 -1.47 14.73
N LYS A 128 -1.42 -0.34 15.39
CA LYS A 128 -0.15 0.35 15.25
C LYS A 128 0.99 -0.53 15.78
N SER A 129 2.06 -0.64 15.01
CA SER A 129 3.27 -1.34 15.41
C SER A 129 4.09 -0.49 16.36
N ASP A 130 4.65 -1.12 17.39
CA ASP A 130 5.56 -0.47 18.33
C ASP A 130 7.01 -0.47 17.77
N LYS A 131 7.25 -1.15 16.64
CA LYS A 131 8.55 -1.30 16.00
C LYS A 131 8.58 -0.57 14.67
N ASN A 132 9.70 0.05 14.35
CA ASN A 132 9.95 0.60 13.02
C ASN A 132 10.25 -0.53 12.06
N LYS A 133 9.41 -0.68 11.03
CA LYS A 133 9.60 -1.63 9.96
C LYS A 133 9.92 -0.90 8.67
N LEU A 134 10.75 -1.50 7.84
CA LEU A 134 11.01 -1.02 6.48
C LEU A 134 10.20 -1.84 5.50
N ILE A 135 9.50 -1.16 4.61
CA ILE A 135 8.74 -1.83 3.57
C ILE A 135 9.67 -2.44 2.51
N LYS A 136 9.32 -3.64 2.05
CA LYS A 136 9.91 -4.30 0.89
C LYS A 136 8.87 -4.38 -0.21
N VAL A 137 9.19 -3.76 -1.34
CA VAL A 137 8.39 -3.84 -2.56
C VAL A 137 9.19 -4.63 -3.58
N THR A 138 8.51 -5.39 -4.44
CA THR A 138 9.16 -6.16 -5.49
C THR A 138 9.66 -5.21 -6.57
N GLN A 139 10.96 -5.19 -6.85
CA GLN A 139 11.56 -4.36 -7.90
C GLN A 139 10.91 -4.60 -9.28
N TRP A 140 10.50 -5.84 -9.57
CA TRP A 140 9.81 -6.21 -10.81
C TRP A 140 8.43 -5.56 -10.99
N ASP A 141 7.86 -4.99 -9.94
CA ASP A 141 6.61 -4.22 -10.04
C ASP A 141 6.86 -2.83 -10.66
N PHE A 142 8.12 -2.37 -10.71
CA PHE A 142 8.53 -1.12 -11.34
C PHE A 142 9.21 -1.37 -12.68
N PRO A 143 8.72 -0.77 -13.78
CA PRO A 143 9.41 -0.83 -15.06
C PRO A 143 10.78 -0.16 -15.02
N ASP A 144 11.74 -0.73 -15.77
CA ASP A 144 13.06 -0.14 -15.97
C ASP A 144 12.95 1.23 -16.66
N THR A 145 13.62 2.23 -16.11
CA THR A 145 13.63 3.61 -16.60
C THR A 145 14.31 3.74 -17.95
N SER A 146 15.21 2.81 -18.30
CA SER A 146 15.82 2.73 -19.63
C SER A 146 14.76 2.60 -20.75
N LEU A 147 13.61 2.00 -20.43
CA LEU A 147 12.49 1.81 -21.35
C LEU A 147 11.63 3.07 -21.53
N PHE A 148 11.86 4.12 -20.74
CA PHE A 148 11.05 5.34 -20.80
C PHE A 148 11.38 6.15 -22.04
N ARG A 149 12.66 6.18 -22.43
CA ARG A 149 13.20 6.89 -23.60
C ARG A 149 13.00 8.42 -23.60
N ALA A 150 12.42 8.97 -22.54
CA ALA A 150 12.20 10.40 -22.33
C ALA A 150 12.07 10.71 -20.84
N ASN A 151 12.14 11.99 -20.46
CA ASN A 151 11.90 12.42 -19.09
C ASN A 151 10.38 12.48 -18.82
N MET A 152 9.88 11.60 -17.96
CA MET A 152 8.44 11.49 -17.66
C MET A 152 7.85 12.76 -17.03
N LEU A 153 8.64 13.66 -16.46
CA LEU A 153 8.15 14.89 -15.84
C LEU A 153 7.95 16.03 -16.85
N THR A 154 8.74 16.04 -17.92
CA THR A 154 8.79 17.16 -18.88
C THR A 154 8.39 16.79 -20.30
N CYS A 155 8.30 15.51 -20.64
CA CYS A 155 8.03 15.11 -22.02
C CYS A 155 6.59 15.48 -22.47
N PRO A 156 6.39 15.76 -23.77
CA PRO A 156 5.05 15.89 -24.36
C PRO A 156 4.17 14.63 -24.19
N GLN A 157 2.84 14.80 -24.25
CA GLN A 157 1.86 13.72 -24.03
C GLN A 157 2.01 12.55 -25.01
N ASP A 158 2.34 12.85 -26.26
CA ASP A 158 2.56 11.88 -27.34
C ASP A 158 3.81 11.01 -27.12
N GLN A 159 4.74 11.47 -26.27
CA GLN A 159 5.95 10.74 -25.91
C GLN A 159 5.80 9.90 -24.63
N ILE A 160 4.65 9.94 -23.96
CA ILE A 160 4.42 9.16 -22.74
C ILE A 160 4.22 7.68 -23.11
N SER A 161 5.22 6.87 -22.78
CA SER A 161 5.20 5.43 -23.03
C SER A 161 4.25 4.68 -22.09
N ILE A 162 3.90 3.44 -22.43
CA ILE A 162 3.14 2.55 -21.52
C ILE A 162 3.96 2.25 -20.25
N LYS A 163 5.29 2.18 -20.36
CA LYS A 163 6.18 1.90 -19.23
C LYS A 163 6.25 3.05 -18.24
N MET A 164 6.27 4.30 -18.73
CA MET A 164 6.12 5.47 -17.87
C MET A 164 4.80 5.42 -17.10
N GLU A 165 3.71 5.11 -17.77
CA GLU A 165 2.39 5.03 -17.14
C GLU A 165 2.32 3.95 -16.04
N GLN A 166 2.86 2.77 -16.31
CA GLN A 166 2.95 1.67 -15.34
C GLN A 166 3.82 2.04 -14.13
N TYR A 167 4.93 2.74 -14.36
CA TYR A 167 5.78 3.26 -13.28
C TYR A 167 5.03 4.29 -12.44
N CYS A 168 4.39 5.27 -13.08
CA CYS A 168 3.64 6.32 -12.39
C CYS A 168 2.50 5.74 -11.55
N GLN A 169 1.76 4.75 -12.09
CA GLN A 169 0.72 4.03 -11.35
C GLN A 169 1.27 3.38 -10.07
N SER A 170 2.41 2.70 -10.19
CA SER A 170 3.05 2.00 -9.07
C SER A 170 3.59 2.96 -8.01
N ALA A 171 4.26 4.03 -8.44
CA ALA A 171 4.80 5.06 -7.55
C ALA A 171 3.69 5.80 -6.79
N LEU A 172 2.66 6.26 -7.50
CA LEU A 172 1.49 6.91 -6.91
C LEU A 172 0.76 5.98 -5.94
N SER A 173 0.53 4.73 -6.34
CA SER A 173 -0.13 3.74 -5.46
C SER A 173 0.71 3.33 -4.25
N LEU A 174 2.01 3.65 -4.22
CA LEU A 174 2.84 3.36 -3.07
C LEU A 174 2.88 4.53 -2.08
N LEU A 175 2.95 5.75 -2.61
CA LEU A 175 3.29 6.96 -1.85
C LEU A 175 2.11 7.90 -1.61
N MET A 176 1.09 7.87 -2.45
CA MET A 176 -0.11 8.69 -2.29
C MET A 176 -1.15 7.90 -1.48
N PRO A 177 -1.88 8.53 -0.55
CA PRO A 177 -3.08 7.95 0.05
C PRO A 177 -4.19 7.82 -1.00
N PHE A 178 -4.89 6.68 -1.02
CA PHE A 178 -6.05 6.44 -1.90
C PHE A 178 -6.90 5.29 -1.39
N ARG A 179 -8.11 5.16 -1.90
CA ARG A 179 -9.05 4.06 -1.64
C ARG A 179 -9.59 3.44 -2.91
N SER A 180 -9.62 4.18 -4.02
CA SER A 180 -10.12 3.68 -5.29
C SER A 180 -9.34 4.25 -6.48
N GLN A 181 -9.66 3.75 -7.68
CA GLN A 181 -9.05 4.23 -8.91
C GLN A 181 -9.40 5.71 -9.20
N SER A 182 -10.55 6.21 -8.71
CA SER A 182 -10.97 7.60 -8.95
C SER A 182 -10.05 8.63 -8.29
N ASP A 183 -9.27 8.22 -7.29
CA ASP A 183 -8.33 9.11 -6.58
C ASP A 183 -7.14 9.48 -7.47
N PHE A 184 -6.83 8.64 -8.46
CA PHE A 184 -5.78 8.91 -9.45
C PHE A 184 -6.36 9.49 -10.74
N VAL A 185 -7.55 9.05 -11.13
CA VAL A 185 -8.18 9.39 -12.40
C VAL A 185 -9.49 10.12 -12.13
N PRO A 186 -9.57 11.44 -12.37
CA PRO A 186 -10.81 12.18 -12.16
C PRO A 186 -11.98 11.55 -12.92
N ILE A 187 -13.17 11.57 -12.30
CA ILE A 187 -14.39 11.03 -12.91
C ILE A 187 -14.66 11.76 -14.22
N GLY A 188 -14.79 11.01 -15.32
CA GLY A 188 -15.02 11.58 -16.66
C GLY A 188 -13.74 11.99 -17.40
N TYR A 189 -12.55 11.70 -16.86
CA TYR A 189 -11.30 11.92 -17.57
C TYR A 189 -11.22 11.03 -18.81
N SER A 190 -11.29 11.66 -19.99
CA SER A 190 -11.14 11.01 -21.30
C SER A 190 -9.70 11.04 -21.82
N GLY A 191 -8.79 11.65 -21.07
CA GLY A 191 -7.40 11.79 -21.47
C GLY A 191 -6.66 10.46 -21.49
N ARG A 192 -5.67 10.37 -22.37
CA ARG A 192 -4.70 9.27 -22.37
C ARG A 192 -3.71 9.53 -21.23
N LYS A 193 -3.27 8.47 -20.54
CA LYS A 193 -2.17 8.49 -19.54
C LYS A 193 -2.46 9.24 -18.22
N PRO A 194 -3.55 8.86 -17.51
CA PRO A 194 -3.96 9.58 -16.30
C PRO A 194 -2.91 9.54 -15.17
N TYR A 195 -2.17 8.45 -14.99
CA TYR A 195 -1.23 8.32 -13.88
C TYR A 195 0.00 9.19 -14.08
N THR A 196 0.54 9.28 -15.30
CA THR A 196 1.66 10.19 -15.58
C THR A 196 1.26 11.64 -15.33
N ASN A 197 0.04 12.02 -15.72
CA ASN A 197 -0.47 13.37 -15.51
C ASN A 197 -0.68 13.68 -14.03
N LYS A 198 -1.27 12.74 -13.28
CA LYS A 198 -1.43 12.90 -11.84
C LYS A 198 -0.09 12.96 -11.11
N LEU A 199 0.90 12.18 -11.55
CA LEU A 199 2.25 12.25 -10.98
C LEU A 199 2.89 13.61 -11.18
N ARG A 200 2.77 14.20 -12.38
CA ARG A 200 3.27 15.56 -12.66
C ARG A 200 2.56 16.61 -11.81
N GLU A 201 1.25 16.51 -11.68
CA GLU A 201 0.45 17.40 -10.82
C GLU A 201 0.96 17.37 -9.38
N VAL A 202 1.02 16.19 -8.77
CA VAL A 202 1.47 16.02 -7.38
C VAL A 202 2.92 16.46 -7.21
N TYR A 203 3.79 16.18 -8.18
CA TYR A 203 5.18 16.62 -8.15
C TYR A 203 5.30 18.15 -8.18
N ASN A 204 4.54 18.82 -9.06
CA ASN A 204 4.55 20.28 -9.17
C ASN A 204 3.97 20.96 -7.92
N ASP A 205 2.95 20.37 -7.30
CA ASP A 205 2.40 20.84 -6.03
C ASP A 205 3.46 20.76 -4.92
N ASP A 206 4.20 19.66 -4.83
CA ASP A 206 5.28 19.47 -3.86
C ASP A 206 6.49 20.40 -4.14
N GLU A 207 6.82 20.70 -5.40
CA GLU A 207 7.81 21.72 -5.75
C GLU A 207 7.37 23.12 -5.34
N THR A 208 6.08 23.44 -5.52
CA THR A 208 5.52 24.74 -5.11
C THR A 208 5.59 24.89 -3.59
N LYS A 209 5.30 23.84 -2.82
CA LYS A 209 5.46 23.83 -1.36
C LYS A 209 6.91 24.09 -0.94
N ARG A 210 7.88 23.43 -1.59
CA ARG A 210 9.31 23.68 -1.33
C ARG A 210 9.71 25.13 -1.57
N GLN A 211 9.20 25.75 -2.63
CA GLN A 211 9.46 27.17 -2.91
C GLN A 211 8.88 28.11 -1.84
N GLN A 212 7.84 27.67 -1.14
CA GLN A 212 7.20 28.38 -0.04
C GLN A 212 7.79 28.00 1.34
N ASP A 213 8.88 27.22 1.39
CA ASP A 213 9.48 26.68 2.62
C ASP A 213 8.50 25.77 3.43
N ASP A 214 7.55 25.14 2.73
CA ASP A 214 6.64 24.14 3.29
C ASP A 214 7.10 22.71 2.91
N MET A 215 6.70 21.73 3.72
CA MET A 215 7.09 20.35 3.55
C MET A 215 6.31 19.68 2.41
N PRO A 216 7.01 19.01 1.45
CA PRO A 216 6.33 18.22 0.44
C PRO A 216 5.55 17.07 1.07
N THR A 217 4.45 16.67 0.45
CA THR A 217 3.53 15.66 0.99
C THR A 217 3.84 14.26 0.47
N VAL A 218 4.11 14.10 -0.83
CA VAL A 218 4.28 12.78 -1.46
C VAL A 218 5.73 12.55 -1.84
N PHE A 219 6.35 13.48 -2.57
CA PHE A 219 7.74 13.39 -3.02
C PHE A 219 8.69 14.01 -2.01
N THR A 220 8.63 13.57 -0.74
CA THR A 220 9.63 13.93 0.26
C THR A 220 11.01 13.37 -0.11
N ASP A 221 12.09 13.94 0.45
CA ASP A 221 13.45 13.43 0.22
C ASP A 221 13.58 11.94 0.59
N GLU A 222 12.89 11.52 1.64
CA GLU A 222 12.84 10.13 2.05
C GLU A 222 12.17 9.24 1.00
N ASN A 223 11.03 9.67 0.46
CA ASN A 223 10.31 8.93 -0.57
C ASN A 223 11.06 8.91 -1.91
N ILE A 224 11.73 9.99 -2.28
CA ILE A 224 12.58 10.06 -3.48
C ILE A 224 13.74 9.08 -3.35
N ARG A 225 14.47 9.09 -2.22
CA ARG A 225 15.56 8.13 -1.96
C ARG A 225 15.05 6.70 -1.96
N PHE A 226 13.88 6.46 -1.38
CA PHE A 226 13.26 5.14 -1.39
C PHE A 226 12.99 4.65 -2.83
N LEU A 227 12.39 5.49 -3.70
CA LEU A 227 12.15 5.14 -5.10
C LEU A 227 13.45 4.92 -5.88
N GLN A 228 14.50 5.71 -5.63
CA GLN A 228 15.81 5.52 -6.27
C GLN A 228 16.44 4.18 -5.92
N ASN A 229 16.22 3.68 -4.70
CA ASN A 229 16.74 2.38 -4.26
C ASN A 229 15.93 1.18 -4.78
N LEU A 230 14.78 1.41 -5.43
CA LEU A 230 14.00 0.35 -6.07
C LEU A 230 14.46 0.06 -7.51
N GLN A 231 15.28 0.92 -8.11
CA GLN A 231 15.80 0.77 -9.47
C GLN A 231 17.19 0.14 -9.47
#